data_AF-A0A9D7N0Z3-F1
#
_entry.id   AF-A0A9D7N0Z3-F1
#
_cell.length_a   1.000
_cell.length_b   1.000
_cell.length_c   1.000
_cell.angle_alpha   90.00
_cell.angle_beta   90.00
_cell.angle_gamma   90.00
#
_symmetry.space_group_name_H-M   'P 1'
#
loop_
_entity.id
_entity.type
_entity.pdbx_description
1 polymer ?
#
loop_
_entity_poly.entity_id
_entity_poly.type
_entity_poly.pdbx_seq_one_letter_code
_entity_poly.pdbx_strand_id
1 'polypeptide(L)' 'MPARARACRECGSDAETGWRDEEELFLQSIELPEFDEEDYRAAVGELRGRPGASTRKPRWVIWVAWILLVALVLLFVLAG' A
#
# COMPACT_ATOMS: atom_id res chain seq x y z
N MET A 1 0.85 18.51 -32.21
CA MET A 1 1.33 19.15 -30.96
C MET A 1 1.77 20.59 -31.24
N PRO A 2 1.59 21.56 -30.34
CA PRO A 2 2.04 22.94 -30.57
C PRO A 2 3.57 23.02 -30.60
N ALA A 3 4.12 23.83 -31.51
CA ALA A 3 5.55 23.86 -31.87
C ALA A 3 6.55 24.20 -30.73
N ARG A 4 6.07 24.47 -29.51
CA ARG A 4 6.88 24.84 -28.33
C ARG A 4 6.51 24.07 -27.06
N ALA A 5 5.68 23.03 -27.15
CA ALA A 5 5.39 22.20 -25.99
C ALA A 5 6.66 21.44 -25.56
N ARG A 6 6.95 21.43 -24.26
CA ARG A 6 8.04 20.61 -23.70
C ARG A 6 7.68 19.13 -23.64
N ALA A 7 6.40 18.83 -23.39
CA ALA A 7 5.84 17.48 -23.35
C ALA A 7 4.35 17.53 -23.72
N CYS A 8 3.83 16.41 -24.21
CA CYS A 8 2.41 16.17 -24.42
C CYS A 8 1.69 16.04 -23.06
N ARG A 9 0.54 16.69 -22.91
CA ARG A 9 -0.26 16.59 -21.68
C ARG A 9 -1.06 15.29 -21.54
N GLU A 10 -1.35 14.65 -22.68
CA GLU A 10 -2.17 13.43 -22.71
C GLU A 10 -1.33 12.16 -22.56
N CYS A 11 -0.21 12.08 -23.30
CA CYS A 11 0.63 10.87 -23.30
C CYS A 11 2.00 11.05 -22.62
N GLY A 12 2.39 12.26 -22.22
CA GLY A 12 3.67 12.53 -21.57
C GLY A 12 4.91 12.48 -22.47
N SER A 13 4.76 12.15 -23.76
CA SER A 13 5.87 12.15 -24.73
C SER A 13 6.48 13.54 -24.93
N ASP A 14 7.77 13.58 -25.21
CA ASP A 14 8.58 14.78 -25.43
C ASP A 14 9.50 14.64 -26.66
N ALA A 15 10.36 15.63 -26.89
CA ALA A 15 11.27 15.63 -28.03
C ALA A 15 12.35 14.52 -27.96
N GLU A 16 12.67 14.00 -26.77
CA GLU A 16 13.68 12.95 -26.59
C GLU A 16 13.06 11.56 -26.81
N THR A 17 11.81 11.37 -26.38
CA THR A 17 11.06 10.10 -26.49
C THR A 17 10.29 9.96 -27.80
N GLY A 18 10.23 11.03 -28.60
CA GLY A 18 9.51 11.10 -29.86
C GLY A 18 8.06 11.54 -29.68
N TRP A 19 7.62 12.49 -30.51
CA TRP A 19 6.22 12.90 -30.56
C TRP A 19 5.40 11.80 -31.21
N ARG A 20 4.46 11.23 -30.45
CA ARG A 20 3.48 10.27 -30.97
C ARG A 20 2.16 10.95 -31.27
N ASP A 21 1.60 10.57 -32.41
CA ASP A 21 0.30 11.05 -32.85
C ASP A 21 -0.81 10.20 -32.19
N GLU A 22 -2.03 10.75 -32.13
CA GLU A 22 -3.17 10.12 -31.44
C GLU A 22 -3.47 8.72 -32.00
N GLU A 23 -3.31 8.54 -33.31
CA GLU A 23 -3.49 7.26 -34.00
C GLU A 23 -2.47 6.20 -33.55
N GLU A 24 -1.21 6.59 -33.31
CA GLU A 24 -0.16 5.69 -32.82
C GLU A 24 -0.38 5.27 -31.36
N LEU A 25 -1.04 6.11 -30.56
CA LEU A 25 -1.42 5.79 -29.18
C LEU A 25 -2.58 4.78 -29.14
N PHE A 26 -3.55 4.90 -30.05
CA PHE A 26 -4.69 3.98 -30.13
C PHE A 26 -4.30 2.58 -30.65
N LEU A 27 -3.30 2.48 -31.52
CA LEU A 27 -2.82 1.21 -32.08
C LEU A 27 -1.96 0.39 -31.11
N GLN A 28 -1.41 1.02 -30.07
CA GLN A 28 -0.69 0.31 -29.02
C GLN A 28 -1.65 -0.21 -27.96
N SER A 29 -2.48 -1.19 -28.34
CA SER A 29 -3.09 -2.06 -27.33
C SER A 29 -1.95 -2.86 -26.69
N ILE A 30 -1.56 -2.47 -25.48
CA ILE A 30 -0.67 -3.30 -24.68
C ILE A 30 -1.51 -4.50 -24.28
N GLU A 31 -1.12 -5.68 -24.74
CA GLU A 31 -1.72 -6.92 -24.28
C GLU A 31 -1.28 -7.09 -22.82
N LEU A 32 -2.16 -6.67 -21.90
CA LEU A 32 -1.92 -6.92 -20.49
C LEU A 32 -2.01 -8.43 -20.30
N PRO A 33 -1.04 -9.04 -19.58
CA PRO A 33 -1.17 -10.44 -19.22
C PRO A 33 -2.50 -10.63 -18.48
N GLU A 34 -3.17 -11.75 -18.74
CA GLU A 34 -4.31 -12.16 -17.94
C GLU A 34 -3.83 -12.28 -16.48
N PHE A 35 -4.36 -11.41 -15.64
CA PHE A 35 -3.99 -11.33 -14.24
C PHE A 35 -5.18 -11.82 -13.44
N ASP A 36 -5.06 -13.03 -12.90
CA ASP A 36 -6.12 -13.63 -12.12
C ASP A 36 -6.07 -13.17 -10.65
N GLU A 37 -7.06 -13.59 -9.88
CA GLU A 37 -7.16 -13.24 -8.47
C GLU A 37 -6.01 -13.85 -7.63
N GLU A 38 -5.42 -14.95 -8.10
CA GLU A 38 -4.33 -15.66 -7.42
C GLU A 38 -3.01 -14.91 -7.61
N ASP A 39 -2.74 -14.43 -8.84
CA ASP A 39 -1.62 -13.56 -9.18
C ASP A 39 -1.67 -12.23 -8.41
N TYR A 40 -2.88 -11.66 -8.27
CA TYR A 40 -3.08 -10.45 -7.47
C TYR A 40 -2.76 -10.70 -5.99
N ARG A 41 -3.23 -11.81 -5.43
CA ARG A 41 -2.93 -12.17 -4.05
C ARG A 41 -1.46 -12.47 -3.83
N ALA A 42 -0.78 -13.09 -4.79
CA ALA A 42 0.65 -13.35 -4.74
C ALA A 42 1.45 -12.05 -4.76
N ALA A 43 1.20 -11.17 -5.74
CA ALA A 43 1.89 -9.89 -5.86
C ALA A 43 1.62 -8.97 -4.66
N VAL A 44 0.36 -8.88 -4.20
CA VAL A 44 0.01 -8.11 -3.00
C VAL A 44 0.57 -8.76 -1.74
N GLY A 45 0.62 -10.09 -1.66
CA GLY A 45 1.19 -10.82 -0.54
C GLY A 45 2.69 -10.60 -0.40
N GLU A 46 3.40 -10.51 -1.53
CA GLU A 46 4.82 -10.21 -1.60
C GLU A 46 5.08 -8.74 -1.21
N LEU A 47 4.27 -7.80 -1.70
CA LEU A 47 4.30 -6.38 -1.32
C LEU A 47 3.88 -6.14 0.14
N ARG A 48 2.97 -6.96 0.70
CA ARG A 48 2.54 -6.88 2.10
C ARG A 48 3.57 -7.42 3.07
N GLY A 49 4.64 -8.05 2.60
CA GLY A 49 5.76 -8.44 3.43
C GLY A 49 5.36 -9.33 4.61
N ARG A 50 5.48 -10.65 4.42
CA ARG A 50 5.47 -11.70 5.45
C ARG A 50 4.13 -11.96 6.17
N PRO A 51 3.54 -13.16 6.01
CA PRO A 51 2.69 -13.73 7.05
C PRO A 51 3.56 -14.05 8.28
N GLY A 52 3.87 -13.04 9.10
CA GLY A 52 4.85 -13.22 10.18
C GLY A 52 4.96 -12.10 11.20
N ALA A 53 4.52 -10.88 10.89
CA ALA A 53 4.38 -9.86 11.92
C ALA A 53 3.04 -10.05 12.64
N SER A 54 2.85 -11.20 13.29
CA SER A 54 1.87 -11.23 14.36
C SER A 54 2.37 -10.18 15.37
N THR A 55 1.71 -9.02 15.44
CA THR A 55 1.78 -8.13 16.59
C THR A 55 1.10 -8.82 17.77
N ARG A 56 1.53 -10.05 18.08
CA ARG A 56 1.25 -10.71 19.35
C ARG A 56 1.85 -9.79 20.38
N LYS A 57 1.02 -8.92 20.94
CA LYS A 57 1.36 -8.11 22.11
C LYS A 57 2.03 -9.07 23.08
N PRO A 58 3.27 -8.80 23.50
CA PRO A 58 4.01 -9.77 24.27
C PRO A 58 3.21 -10.06 25.55
N ARG A 59 3.05 -11.35 25.89
CA ARG A 59 2.07 -11.80 26.90
C ARG A 59 2.23 -11.08 28.25
N TRP A 60 3.43 -10.58 28.56
CA TRP A 60 3.70 -9.78 29.75
C TRP A 60 2.90 -8.47 29.81
N VAL A 61 2.56 -7.85 28.66
CA VAL A 61 1.76 -6.62 28.61
C VAL A 61 0.35 -6.87 29.14
N ILE A 62 -0.22 -8.04 28.84
CA ILE A 62 -1.53 -8.44 29.37
C ILE A 62 -1.44 -8.61 30.89
N TRP A 63 -0.39 -9.25 31.40
CA TRP A 63 -0.17 -9.39 32.84
C TRP A 63 0.02 -8.05 33.55
N VAL A 64 0.82 -7.15 32.97
CA VAL A 64 1.04 -5.79 33.52
C VAL A 64 -0.29 -5.02 33.55
N ALA A 65 -1.10 -5.08 32.50
CA ALA A 65 -2.40 -4.44 32.47
C ALA A 65 -3.33 -4.95 33.59
N TRP A 66 -3.35 -6.27 33.84
CA TRP A 66 -4.13 -6.85 34.94
C TRP A 66 -3.62 -6.42 36.32
N ILE A 67 -2.31 -6.42 36.55
CA ILE A 67 -1.72 -5.97 37.82
C ILE A 67 -2.09 -4.51 38.07
N LEU A 68 -1.97 -3.67 37.05
CA LEU A 68 -2.23 -2.24 37.16
C LEU A 68 -3.72 -1.95 37.40
N LEU A 69 -4.61 -2.71 36.75
CA LEU A 69 -6.05 -2.67 37.00
C LEU A 69 -6.37 -3.03 38.46
N VAL A 70 -5.86 -4.17 38.95
CA VAL A 70 -6.11 -4.64 40.33
C VAL A 70 -5.56 -3.65 41.36
N ALA A 71 -4.36 -3.12 41.14
CA ALA A 71 -3.77 -2.12 42.01
C ALA A 71 -4.64 -0.84 42.10
N LEU A 72 -5.17 -0.39 40.97
CA LEU A 72 -6.04 0.80 40.91
C LEU A 72 -7.37 0.57 41.63
N VAL A 73 -7.98 -0.61 41.50
CA VAL A 73 -9.19 -0.97 42.25
C VAL A 73 -8.92 -1.02 43.75
N LEU A 74 -7.82 -1.65 44.18
CA LEU A 74 -7.44 -1.72 45.60
C LEU A 74 -7.20 -0.32 46.18
N LEU A 75 -6.49 0.54 45.45
CA LEU A 75 -6.28 1.93 45.85
C LEU A 75 -7.60 2.68 46.01
N PHE A 76 -8.53 2.52 45.05
CA PHE A 76 -9.83 3.16 45.10
C PHE A 76 -10.66 2.70 46.31
N VAL A 77 -10.62 1.41 46.66
CA VAL A 77 -11.33 0.84 47.82
C VAL A 77 -10.68 1.24 49.15
N LEU A 78 -9.36 1.41 49.19
CA LEU A 78 -8.64 1.80 50.42
C LEU A 78 -8.65 3.32 50.66
N ALA A 79 -8.75 4.11 49.60
CA ALA A 79 -8.74 5.57 49.66
C ALA A 79 -10.14 6.20 49.63
N GLY A 80 -11.17 5.43 49.27
CA GLY A 80 -12.59 5.79 49.42
C GLY A 80 -13.13 5.30 50.75
#